data_AF-A0A0W0FEZ9-F1
#
_entry.id   AF-A0A0W0FEZ9-F1
#
_cell.length_a   1.000
_cell.length_b   1.000
_cell.length_c   1.000
_cell.angle_alpha   90.00
_cell.angle_beta   90.00
_cell.angle_gamma   90.00
#
_symmetry.space_group_name_H-M   'P 1'
#
loop_
_entity.id
_entity.type
_entity.pdbx_description
1 polymer ?
#
loop_
_entity_poly.entity_id
_entity_poly.type
_entity_poly.pdbx_seq_one_letter_code
_entity_poly.pdbx_strand_id
1 'polypeptide(L)'
;MPLLPFPTNDLICNCLSPRDLYRYSRANREAYGYVQSYRTRAFDIYTLLSRYSTEPEINQLRILQALTGMLISGSTASQFFNRLLYPQSDLDIRGTSIQWGSR
;
A
#
# COMPACT_ATOMS: atom_id res chain seq x y z
N MET A 1 7.63 -21.47 13.29
CA MET A 1 7.75 -20.60 14.49
C MET A 1 6.73 -21.12 15.50
N PRO A 2 6.79 -20.80 16.82
CA PRO A 2 5.67 -21.19 17.67
C PRO A 2 4.42 -20.42 17.22
N LEU A 3 3.28 -21.11 17.23
CA LEU A 3 1.96 -20.64 16.80
C LEU A 3 1.47 -19.55 17.75
N LEU A 4 1.91 -18.31 17.54
CA LEU A 4 1.24 -17.17 18.14
C LEU A 4 -0.19 -17.12 17.58
N PRO A 5 -1.20 -16.77 18.39
CA PRO A 5 -2.55 -16.58 17.92
C PRO A 5 -2.56 -15.63 16.72
N PHE A 6 -3.37 -15.94 15.70
CA PHE A 6 -3.46 -15.16 14.45
C PHE A 6 -3.48 -13.63 14.64
N PRO A 7 -4.23 -13.03 15.61
CA PRO A 7 -4.21 -11.57 15.79
C PRO A 7 -2.88 -11.00 16.30
N THR A 8 -2.04 -11.80 16.96
CA THR A 8 -0.73 -11.35 17.45
C THR A 8 0.26 -11.12 16.29
N ASN A 9 0.13 -11.89 15.20
CA ASN A 9 0.97 -11.72 14.02
C ASN A 9 0.68 -10.39 13.29
N ASP A 10 -0.56 -9.92 13.32
CA ASP A 10 -0.94 -8.62 12.76
C ASP A 10 -0.30 -7.48 13.54
N LEU A 11 -0.21 -7.58 14.88
CA LEU A 11 0.51 -6.60 15.72
C LEU A 11 1.99 -6.55 15.39
N ILE A 12 2.64 -7.71 15.24
CA ILE A 12 4.05 -7.79 14.85
C ILE A 12 4.24 -7.16 13.48
N CYS A 13 3.42 -7.53 12.49
CA CYS A 13 3.51 -6.99 11.14
C CYS A 13 3.28 -5.46 11.10
N ASN A 14 2.39 -4.95 11.96
CA ASN A 14 2.12 -3.52 12.05
C ASN A 14 3.34 -2.70 12.53
N CYS A 15 4.18 -3.27 13.38
CA CYS A 15 5.41 -2.64 13.86
C CYS A 15 6.56 -2.65 12.84
N LEU A 16 6.43 -3.40 11.73
CA LEU A 16 7.51 -3.56 10.75
C LEU A 16 7.35 -2.59 9.57
N SER A 17 8.43 -1.94 9.15
CA SER A 17 8.42 -1.18 7.90
C SER A 17 8.09 -2.09 6.70
N PRO A 18 7.62 -1.58 5.55
CA PRO A 18 7.42 -2.40 4.35
C PRO A 18 8.66 -3.20 3.94
N ARG A 19 9.85 -2.64 4.16
CA ARG A 19 11.13 -3.32 3.94
C ARG A 19 11.33 -4.50 4.89
N ASP A 20 11.02 -4.33 6.17
CA ASP A 20 11.19 -5.37 7.16
C ASP A 20 10.13 -6.45 7.04
N LEU A 21 8.89 -6.11 6.64
CA LEU A 21 7.88 -7.09 6.24
C LEU A 21 8.35 -7.99 5.11
N TYR A 22 9.00 -7.41 4.09
CA TYR A 22 9.58 -8.17 2.98
C TYR A 22 10.72 -9.08 3.45
N ARG A 23 11.56 -8.64 4.39
CA ARG A 23 12.61 -9.49 4.96
C ARG A 23 12.03 -10.61 5.82
N TYR A 24 11.04 -10.29 6.65
CA TYR A 24 10.37 -11.23 7.52
C TYR A 24 9.64 -12.33 6.74
N SER A 25 8.97 -11.99 5.64
CA SER A 25 8.30 -12.98 4.77
C SER A 25 9.27 -13.99 4.15
N ARG A 26 10.55 -13.65 4.03
CA ARG A 26 11.60 -14.56 3.51
C ARG A 26 12.20 -15.47 4.56
N ALA A 27 11.88 -15.29 5.85
CA ALA A 27 12.45 -16.10 6.92
C ALA A 27 11.95 -17.56 6.86
N ASN A 28 10.67 -17.77 6.56
CA ASN A 28 10.06 -19.09 6.40
C ASN A 28 8.68 -19.01 5.72
N ARG A 29 8.12 -20.18 5.34
CA ARG A 29 6.82 -20.29 4.63
C ARG A 29 5.62 -19.78 5.45
N GLU A 30 5.67 -19.94 6.77
CA GLU A 30 4.60 -19.52 7.67
C GLU A 30 4.55 -17.99 7.77
N ALA A 31 5.71 -17.35 8.02
CA ALA A 31 5.89 -15.91 7.98
C ALA A 31 5.51 -15.31 6.61
N TYR A 32 5.85 -16.00 5.52
CA TYR A 32 5.39 -15.63 4.18
C TYR A 32 3.86 -15.58 4.11
N GLY A 33 3.17 -16.63 4.57
CA GLY A 33 1.70 -16.68 4.59
C GLY A 33 1.08 -15.56 5.43
N TYR A 34 1.63 -15.30 6.62
CA TYR A 34 1.15 -14.23 7.49
C TYR A 34 1.35 -12.85 6.88
N VAL A 35 2.54 -12.54 6.36
CA VAL A 35 2.79 -11.26 5.70
C VAL A 35 1.89 -11.09 4.47
N GLN A 36 1.67 -12.15 3.69
CA GLN A 36 0.80 -12.06 2.51
C GLN A 36 -0.65 -11.76 2.91
N SER A 37 -1.15 -12.44 3.93
CA SER A 37 -2.49 -12.18 4.49
C SER A 37 -2.59 -10.77 5.07
N TYR A 38 -1.61 -10.35 5.86
CA TYR A 38 -1.56 -9.00 6.46
C TYR A 38 -1.54 -7.91 5.39
N ARG A 39 -0.75 -8.07 4.32
CA ARG A 39 -0.58 -7.06 3.28
C ARG A 39 -1.88 -6.69 2.57
N THR A 40 -2.78 -7.65 2.33
CA THR A 40 -4.06 -7.37 1.65
C THR A 40 -4.98 -6.49 2.49
N ARG A 41 -4.88 -6.57 3.83
CA ARG A 41 -5.64 -5.73 4.76
C ARG A 41 -4.95 -4.40 5.06
N ALA A 42 -3.62 -4.43 5.21
CA ALA A 42 -2.84 -3.28 5.68
C ALA A 42 -2.51 -2.25 4.59
N PHE A 43 -2.47 -2.68 3.33
CA PHE A 43 -2.12 -1.83 2.18
C PHE A 43 -3.28 -1.76 1.18
N ASP A 44 -4.49 -1.49 1.68
CA ASP A 44 -5.65 -1.30 0.83
C ASP A 44 -5.70 0.14 0.30
N ILE A 45 -5.54 0.26 -1.02
CA ILE A 45 -5.57 1.55 -1.71
C ILE A 45 -6.98 2.14 -1.76
N TYR A 46 -8.04 1.31 -1.79
CA TYR A 46 -9.42 1.78 -1.83
C TYR A 46 -9.79 2.46 -0.52
N THR A 47 -9.43 1.84 0.61
CA THR A 47 -9.56 2.46 1.94
C THR A 47 -8.80 3.79 2.06
N LEU A 48 -7.64 3.94 1.42
CA LEU A 48 -6.90 5.21 1.42
C LEU A 48 -7.63 6.28 0.58
N LEU A 49 -8.07 5.91 -0.62
CA LEU A 49 -8.63 6.82 -1.60
C LEU A 49 -10.09 7.20 -1.35
N SER A 50 -10.84 6.38 -0.60
CA SER A 50 -12.23 6.64 -0.22
C SER A 50 -12.42 7.92 0.60
N ARG A 51 -11.33 8.47 1.15
CA ARG A 51 -11.32 9.78 1.82
C ARG A 51 -11.39 10.96 0.87
N TYR A 52 -10.92 10.79 -0.38
CA TYR A 52 -10.82 11.85 -1.37
C TYR A 52 -11.88 11.73 -2.46
N SER A 53 -12.37 10.52 -2.72
CA SER A 53 -13.22 10.24 -3.88
C SER A 53 -14.16 9.06 -3.60
N THR A 54 -15.23 8.97 -4.38
CA THR A 54 -16.17 7.85 -4.36
C THR A 54 -15.61 6.62 -5.09
N GLU A 55 -16.13 5.43 -4.79
CA GLU A 55 -15.71 4.17 -5.45
C GLU A 55 -15.67 4.24 -7.00
N PRO A 56 -16.67 4.81 -7.71
CA PRO A 56 -16.59 4.98 -9.15
C PRO A 56 -15.43 5.86 -9.61
N GLU A 57 -15.18 6.97 -8.92
CA GLU A 57 -14.09 7.90 -9.21
C GLU A 57 -12.72 7.27 -8.93
N ILE A 58 -12.61 6.48 -7.87
CA ILE A 58 -11.40 5.71 -7.57
C ILE A 58 -11.09 4.77 -8.73
N ASN A 59 -12.08 4.01 -9.22
CA ASN A 59 -11.88 3.11 -10.35
C ASN A 59 -11.41 3.86 -11.61
N GLN A 60 -11.99 5.03 -11.90
CA GLN A 60 -11.53 5.89 -12.99
C GLN A 60 -10.08 6.37 -12.78
N LEU A 61 -9.74 6.80 -11.57
CA LEU A 61 -8.37 7.19 -11.21
C LEU A 61 -7.40 6.03 -11.43
N ARG A 62 -7.75 4.80 -11.02
CA ARG A 62 -6.92 3.60 -11.23
C ARG A 62 -6.71 3.29 -12.71
N ILE A 63 -7.75 3.46 -13.54
CA ILE A 63 -7.62 3.33 -15.00
C ILE A 63 -6.67 4.39 -15.55
N LEU A 64 -6.82 5.65 -15.15
CA LEU A 64 -5.93 6.73 -15.58
C LEU A 64 -4.48 6.46 -15.16
N GLN A 65 -4.24 6.01 -13.93
CA GLN A 65 -2.91 5.61 -13.46
C GLN A 65 -2.30 4.50 -14.32
N ALA A 66 -3.09 3.50 -14.70
CA ALA A 66 -2.62 2.41 -15.57
C ALA A 66 -2.28 2.91 -16.99
N LEU A 67 -3.04 3.85 -17.54
CA LEU A 67 -2.85 4.37 -18.90
C LEU A 67 -1.72 5.40 -18.99
N THR A 68 -1.54 6.22 -17.96
CA THR A 68 -0.66 7.40 -18.01
C THR A 68 0.61 7.25 -17.16
N GLY A 69 0.66 6.24 -16.29
CA GLY A 69 1.71 6.12 -15.28
C GLY A 69 1.59 7.14 -14.15
N MET A 70 0.43 7.77 -13.95
CA MET A 70 0.23 8.65 -12.79
C MET A 70 0.49 7.93 -11.47
N LEU A 71 1.21 8.60 -10.58
CA LEU A 71 1.60 8.09 -9.26
C LEU A 71 1.02 8.98 -8.15
N ILE A 72 0.52 8.33 -7.09
CA ILE A 72 0.22 9.01 -5.83
C ILE A 72 1.55 9.29 -5.13
N SER A 73 1.72 10.51 -4.65
CA SER A 73 2.96 10.99 -4.06
C SER A 73 2.68 11.77 -2.76
N GLY A 74 3.70 12.47 -2.26
CA GLY A 74 3.56 13.35 -1.10
C GLY A 74 3.22 12.63 0.20
N SER A 75 2.56 13.36 1.09
CA SER A 75 2.21 12.87 2.43
C SER A 75 1.25 11.68 2.37
N THR A 76 0.38 11.61 1.35
CA THR A 76 -0.55 10.49 1.16
C THR A 76 0.19 9.19 0.83
N ALA A 77 1.26 9.25 0.03
CA ALA A 77 2.10 8.07 -0.21
C ALA A 77 2.83 7.63 1.07
N SER A 78 3.42 8.57 1.82
CA SER A 78 4.05 8.26 3.11
C SER A 78 3.07 7.66 4.10
N GLN A 79 1.85 8.20 4.13
CA GLN A 79 0.76 7.73 4.96
C GLN A 79 0.43 6.26 4.68
N PHE A 80 0.31 5.91 3.40
CA PHE A 80 0.03 4.54 2.96
C PHE A 80 1.12 3.55 3.42
N PHE A 81 2.40 3.92 3.26
CA PHE A 81 3.51 3.04 3.65
C PHE A 81 3.70 2.93 5.16
N ASN A 82 3.45 4.02 5.90
CA ASN A 82 3.56 4.05 7.35
C ASN A 82 2.32 3.49 8.05
N ARG A 83 1.20 3.32 7.32
CA ARG A 83 -0.09 2.86 7.87
C ARG A 83 -0.58 3.73 9.03
N LEU A 84 -0.31 5.03 8.95
CA LEU A 84 -0.76 6.02 9.92
C LEU A 84 -1.87 6.87 9.31
N LEU A 85 -2.66 7.55 10.13
CA LEU A 85 -3.59 8.56 9.65
C LEU A 85 -2.93 9.94 9.77
N TYR A 86 -2.83 10.66 8.66
CA TYR A 86 -2.40 12.06 8.64
C TYR A 86 -3.63 12.93 8.33
N PRO A 87 -4.27 13.54 9.35
CA PRO A 87 -5.57 14.22 9.18
C PRO A 87 -5.56 15.38 8.19
N GLN A 88 -4.39 16.00 7.98
CA GLN A 88 -4.20 17.15 7.09
C GLN A 88 -3.49 16.76 5.78
N SER A 89 -3.47 15.46 5.44
CA SER A 89 -2.79 15.01 4.22
C SER A 89 -3.66 15.19 2.99
N ASP A 90 -3.18 16.01 2.07
CA ASP A 90 -3.78 16.20 0.74
C ASP A 90 -3.36 15.08 -0.24
N LEU A 91 -4.16 14.87 -1.28
CA LEU A 91 -3.89 13.88 -2.33
C LEU A 91 -3.00 14.49 -3.42
N ASP A 92 -1.70 14.20 -3.38
CA ASP A 92 -0.76 14.61 -4.42
C ASP A 92 -0.65 13.56 -5.53
N ILE A 93 -0.97 13.94 -6.78
CA ILE A 93 -0.82 13.07 -7.94
C ILE A 93 0.20 13.67 -8.91
N ARG A 94 1.20 12.88 -9.30
CA ARG A 94 2.21 13.26 -10.29
C ARG A 94 2.12 12.38 -11.53
N GLY A 95 2.09 13.00 -12.71
CA GLY A 95 2.25 12.29 -13.97
C GLY A 95 3.71 11.91 -14.18
N THR A 96 3.97 10.67 -14.58
CA THR A 96 5.27 10.33 -15.17
C THR A 96 5.21 10.73 -16.65
N SER A 97 6.08 11.63 -17.09
CA SER A 97 6.33 11.79 -18.53
C SER A 97 7.00 10.51 -19.02
N ILE A 98 6.22 9.50 -19.34
CA ILE A 98 6.73 8.35 -20.09
C ILE A 98 6.99 8.90 -21.49
N GLN A 99 8.25 9.28 -21.74
CA GLN A 99 8.71 9.43 -23.11
C GLN A 99 8.53 8.04 -23.74
N TRP A 100 7.51 7.90 -24.58
CA TRP A 100 7.39 6.78 -25.49
C TRP A 100 8.58 6.87 -26.44
N GLY A 101 9.70 6.28 -26.04
CA GLY A 101 10.81 6.02 -26.93
C GLY A 101 10.31 5.02 -27.96
N SER A 102 10.03 5.52 -29.16
CA SER A 102 9.90 4.71 -30.36
C SER A 102 11.19 3.89 -30.53
N ARG A 103 11.08 2.58 -30.36
CA ARG A 103 12.01 1.58 -30.87
C ARG A 103 11.20 0.45 -31.47
#